data_AF-A0A0V0RC07-F1
#
_entry.id   AF-A0A0V0RC07-F1
#
_cell.length_a   1.000
_cell.length_b   1.000
_cell.length_c   1.000
_cell.angle_alpha   90.00
_cell.angle_beta   90.00
_cell.angle_gamma   90.00
#
_symmetry.space_group_name_H-M   'P 1'
#
loop_
_entity.id
_entity.type
_entity.pdbx_description
1 polymer ?
#
loop_
_entity_poly.entity_id
_entity_poly.type
_entity_poly.pdbx_seq_one_letter_code
_entity_poly.pdbx_strand_id
1 'polypeptide(L)'
;LTKVEEPTDAALRKFWEIEAMGITPEDDVAPEDTRMMERFEKSLSFNGEGYQVGLLWSEGQPDLPVNVKQAMRRLTMVERRLTQSDKDICDYSSTMRRYLVNGWAEPGTESGPPKRTWYLPHHAV
;
A
#
# COMPACT_ATOMS: atom_id res chain seq x y z
N LEU A 1 1.29 -56.90 -12.44
CA LEU A 1 0.53 -56.19 -11.39
C LEU A 1 0.31 -54.76 -11.85
N THR A 2 -0.80 -54.51 -12.53
CA THR A 2 -1.27 -53.18 -12.89
C THR A 2 -1.76 -52.52 -11.60
N LYS A 3 -1.00 -51.53 -11.12
CA LYS A 3 -1.37 -50.72 -9.95
C LYS A 3 -2.58 -49.89 -10.37
N VAL A 4 -3.77 -50.33 -9.97
CA VAL A 4 -4.98 -49.51 -10.06
C VAL A 4 -4.73 -48.34 -9.11
N GLU A 5 -4.31 -47.18 -9.66
CA GLU A 5 -4.30 -45.95 -8.86
C GLU A 5 -5.75 -45.74 -8.41
N GLU A 6 -5.97 -45.76 -7.09
CA GLU A 6 -7.29 -45.47 -6.54
C GLU A 6 -7.71 -44.07 -7.03
N PRO A 7 -8.98 -43.90 -7.46
CA PRO A 7 -9.45 -42.63 -8.05
C PRO A 7 -9.26 -41.42 -7.11
N THR A 8 -9.10 -41.65 -5.81
CA THR A 8 -8.76 -40.69 -4.76
C THR A 8 -7.30 -40.21 -4.82
N ASP A 9 -6.35 -41.09 -5.13
CA ASP A 9 -4.92 -40.75 -5.16
C ASP A 9 -4.59 -39.89 -6.38
N ALA A 10 -5.20 -40.21 -7.53
CA ALA A 10 -5.10 -39.39 -8.73
C ALA A 10 -5.77 -38.01 -8.56
N ALA A 11 -6.90 -37.95 -7.85
CA ALA A 11 -7.59 -36.70 -7.55
C ALA A 11 -6.78 -35.82 -6.58
N LEU A 12 -6.19 -36.41 -5.55
CA LEU A 12 -5.30 -35.72 -4.62
C LEU A 12 -4.05 -35.21 -5.35
N ARG A 13 -3.39 -36.04 -6.17
CA ARG A 13 -2.21 -35.61 -6.94
C ARG A 13 -2.55 -34.40 -7.83
N LYS A 14 -3.67 -34.44 -8.54
CA LYS A 14 -4.15 -33.32 -9.36
C LYS A 14 -4.45 -32.06 -8.52
N PHE A 15 -5.04 -32.22 -7.34
CA PHE A 15 -5.27 -31.10 -6.41
C PHE A 15 -3.96 -30.43 -5.99
N TRP A 16 -2.97 -31.22 -5.54
CA TRP A 16 -1.66 -30.69 -5.12
C TRP A 16 -0.87 -30.07 -6.28
N GLU A 17 -0.97 -30.62 -7.49
CA GLU A 17 -0.36 -30.01 -8.69
C GLU A 17 -0.96 -28.63 -8.99
N ILE A 18 -2.29 -28.48 -8.87
CA ILE A 18 -2.99 -27.20 -9.09
C ILE A 18 -2.62 -26.18 -7.99
N GLU A 19 -2.63 -26.60 -6.72
CA GLU A 19 -2.26 -25.75 -5.58
C GLU A 19 -0.79 -25.31 -5.63
N ALA A 20 0.14 -26.22 -6.00
CA ALA A 20 1.56 -25.91 -6.14
C ALA A 20 1.86 -24.90 -7.26
N MET A 21 1.00 -24.86 -8.29
CA MET A 21 1.07 -23.84 -9.35
C MET A 21 0.41 -22.51 -8.95
N GLY A 22 -0.28 -22.45 -7.80
CA GLY A 22 -1.04 -21.29 -7.36
C GLY A 22 -2.26 -20.99 -8.22
N ILE A 23 -2.77 -21.98 -8.97
CA ILE A 23 -3.92 -21.81 -9.85
C ILE A 23 -5.17 -22.11 -9.01
N THR A 24 -5.94 -21.09 -8.66
CA THR A 24 -7.28 -21.30 -8.09
C THR A 24 -8.26 -21.59 -9.22
N PRO A 25 -9.19 -22.57 -9.07
CA PRO A 25 -10.30 -22.74 -10.00
C PRO A 25 -11.06 -21.42 -10.19
N GLU A 26 -11.47 -21.11 -11.42
CA GLU A 26 -12.22 -19.87 -11.72
C GLU A 26 -13.52 -19.75 -10.90
N ASP A 27 -14.10 -20.89 -10.50
CA ASP A 27 -15.30 -20.99 -9.66
C ASP A 27 -15.07 -20.57 -8.19
N ASP A 28 -13.82 -20.50 -7.72
CA ASP A 28 -13.46 -20.13 -6.34
C ASP A 28 -13.14 -18.63 -6.19
N VAL A 29 -13.23 -17.84 -7.25
CA VAL A 29 -13.01 -16.39 -7.19
C VAL A 29 -14.21 -15.72 -6.52
N ALA A 30 -13.99 -15.10 -5.36
CA ALA A 30 -15.06 -14.38 -4.67
C ALA A 30 -15.56 -13.23 -5.57
N PRO A 31 -16.88 -12.93 -5.60
CA PRO A 31 -17.41 -11.80 -6.37
C PRO A 31 -16.76 -10.45 -6.01
N GLU A 32 -16.26 -10.32 -4.79
CA GLU A 32 -15.49 -9.17 -4.33
C GLU A 32 -14.13 -9.07 -5.03
N ASP A 33 -13.42 -10.19 -5.21
CA ASP A 33 -12.11 -10.25 -5.87
C ASP A 33 -12.22 -9.84 -7.34
N THR A 34 -13.25 -10.33 -8.05
CA THR A 34 -13.55 -9.91 -9.43
C THR A 34 -13.76 -8.40 -9.50
N ARG A 35 -14.50 -7.82 -8.55
CA ARG A 35 -14.76 -6.39 -8.49
C ARG A 35 -13.50 -5.57 -8.18
N MET A 36 -12.62 -6.08 -7.31
CA MET A 36 -11.32 -5.47 -7.03
C MET A 36 -10.44 -5.49 -8.26
N MET A 37 -10.41 -6.60 -8.99
CA MET A 37 -9.65 -6.76 -10.23
C MET A 37 -10.12 -5.78 -11.31
N GLU A 38 -11.43 -5.63 -11.51
CA GLU A 38 -11.97 -4.63 -12.44
C GLU A 38 -11.54 -3.19 -12.07
N ARG A 39 -11.51 -2.84 -10.78
CA ARG A 39 -11.08 -1.51 -10.33
C ARG A 39 -9.59 -1.29 -10.53
N PHE A 40 -8.80 -2.34 -10.32
CA PHE A 40 -7.38 -2.32 -10.61
C PHE A 40 -7.15 -1.99 -12.08
N GLU A 41 -7.75 -2.76 -12.98
CA GLU A 41 -7.59 -2.57 -14.43
C GLU A 41 -8.08 -1.19 -14.89
N LYS A 42 -9.23 -0.73 -14.39
CA LYS A 42 -9.78 0.60 -14.71
C LYS A 42 -8.90 1.76 -14.25
N SER A 43 -8.12 1.57 -13.18
CA SER A 43 -7.28 2.63 -12.60
C SER A 43 -5.80 2.50 -12.97
N LEU A 44 -5.39 1.37 -13.56
CA LEU A 44 -4.06 1.14 -14.04
C LEU A 44 -3.80 1.97 -15.30
N SER A 45 -2.77 2.80 -15.28
CA SER A 45 -2.34 3.61 -16.41
C SER A 45 -0.82 3.71 -16.47
N PHE A 46 -0.26 3.90 -17.66
CA PHE A 46 1.17 4.16 -17.84
C PHE A 46 1.37 5.63 -18.14
N ASN A 47 2.16 6.33 -17.32
CA ASN A 47 2.35 7.78 -17.44
C ASN A 47 3.54 8.18 -18.32
N GLY A 48 4.19 7.23 -18.98
CA GLY A 48 5.41 7.44 -19.77
C GLY A 48 6.72 7.10 -19.04
N GLU A 49 6.71 7.07 -17.71
CA GLU A 49 7.85 6.73 -16.86
C GLU A 49 7.61 5.43 -16.07
N GLY A 50 6.38 5.20 -15.63
CA GLY A 50 5.99 4.04 -14.84
C GLY A 50 4.48 3.79 -14.88
N TYR A 51 4.09 2.68 -14.25
CA TYR A 51 2.69 2.35 -14.04
C TYR A 51 2.16 3.04 -12.79
N GLN A 52 0.99 3.67 -12.92
CA GLN A 52 0.23 4.26 -11.84
C GLN A 52 -1.07 3.47 -11.68
N VAL A 53 -1.47 3.19 -10.45
CA VAL A 53 -2.72 2.51 -10.13
C VAL A 53 -3.43 3.24 -9.00
N GLY A 54 -4.76 3.30 -9.06
CA GLY A 54 -5.55 3.82 -7.96
C GLY A 54 -5.50 2.89 -6.75
N LEU A 55 -5.52 3.45 -5.54
CA LEU A 55 -5.63 2.64 -4.33
C LEU A 55 -6.96 1.86 -4.32
N LEU A 56 -6.88 0.54 -4.14
CA LEU A 56 -8.01 -0.40 -4.19
C LEU A 56 -8.83 -0.40 -2.89
N TRP A 57 -9.40 0.74 -2.53
CA TRP A 57 -10.21 0.83 -1.32
C TRP A 57 -11.59 0.19 -1.49
N SER A 58 -12.12 -0.37 -0.39
CA SER A 58 -13.50 -0.84 -0.31
C SER A 58 -14.49 0.30 -0.56
N GLU A 59 -15.67 -0.06 -1.06
CA GLU A 59 -16.73 0.93 -1.32
C GLU A 59 -17.34 1.48 -0.04
N GLY A 60 -17.80 2.73 -0.07
CA GLY A 60 -18.37 3.39 1.11
C GLY A 60 -17.31 3.94 2.07
N GLN A 61 -16.15 4.36 1.57
CA GLN A 61 -15.10 4.95 2.38
C GLN A 61 -15.66 6.07 3.29
N PRO A 62 -15.52 5.93 4.62
CA PRO A 62 -15.91 7.00 5.52
C PRO A 62 -15.00 8.21 5.30
N ASP A 63 -15.58 9.40 5.47
CA ASP A 63 -14.83 10.64 5.46
C ASP A 63 -13.64 10.58 6.43
N LEU A 64 -12.43 10.91 5.96
CA LEU A 64 -11.28 11.01 6.85
C LEU A 64 -11.50 12.14 7.86
N PRO A 65 -11.29 11.90 9.18
CA PRO A 65 -11.39 12.96 10.17
C PRO A 65 -10.33 14.03 9.93
N VAL A 66 -10.66 15.29 10.20
CA VAL A 66 -9.70 16.39 10.09
C VAL A 66 -8.69 16.32 11.24
N ASN A 67 -7.45 15.88 10.96
CA ASN A 67 -6.41 15.65 11.98
C ASN A 67 -5.30 16.71 12.02
N VAL A 68 -5.43 17.83 11.29
CA VAL A 68 -4.41 18.90 11.17
C VAL A 68 -3.83 19.32 12.53
N LYS A 69 -4.69 19.59 13.52
CA LYS A 69 -4.26 20.03 14.85
C LYS A 69 -3.38 18.98 15.56
N GLN A 70 -3.69 17.70 15.38
CA GLN A 70 -2.91 16.60 15.97
C GLN A 70 -1.56 16.45 15.24
N ALA A 71 -1.57 16.53 13.92
CA ALA A 71 -0.36 16.46 13.11
C ALA A 71 0.61 17.60 13.45
N MET A 72 0.12 18.84 13.54
CA MET A 72 0.92 19.99 13.94
C MET A 72 1.54 19.83 15.33
N ARG A 73 0.76 19.39 16.33
CA ARG A 73 1.29 19.14 17.68
C ARG A 73 2.42 18.10 17.68
N ARG A 74 2.27 17.03 16.88
CA ARG A 74 3.28 15.97 16.74
C ARG A 74 4.52 16.51 16.04
N LEU A 75 4.36 17.31 14.98
CA LEU A 75 5.48 17.95 14.29
C LEU A 75 6.32 18.80 15.25
N THR A 76 5.68 19.69 16.02
CA THR A 76 6.38 20.53 17.01
C THR A 76 7.12 19.71 18.06
N MET A 77 6.56 18.58 18.51
CA MET A 77 7.25 17.70 19.45
C MET A 77 8.49 17.04 18.82
N VAL A 78 8.40 16.62 17.56
CA VAL A 78 9.52 16.05 16.81
C VAL A 78 10.62 17.10 16.61
N GLU A 79 10.27 18.29 16.16
CA GLU A 79 11.21 19.41 15.99
C GLU A 79 11.93 19.71 17.31
N ARG A 80 11.17 19.85 18.42
CA ARG A 80 11.76 20.08 19.74
C ARG A 80 12.73 18.98 20.15
N ARG A 81 12.41 17.71 19.88
CA ARG A 81 13.30 16.58 20.17
C ARG A 81 14.58 16.65 19.32
N LEU A 82 14.44 16.88 18.02
CA LEU A 82 15.57 16.96 17.09
C LEU A 82 16.52 18.10 17.46
N THR A 83 16.01 19.25 17.90
CA THR A 83 16.84 20.39 18.32
C THR A 83 17.65 20.17 19.59
N GLN A 84 17.42 19.07 20.32
CA GLN A 84 18.20 18.73 21.52
C GLN A 84 19.54 18.05 21.18
N SER A 85 19.75 17.63 19.93
CA SER A 85 20.95 16.91 19.49
C SER A 85 21.35 17.39 18.09
N ASP A 86 22.54 17.99 17.97
CA ASP A 86 23.09 18.44 16.69
C ASP A 86 23.23 17.27 15.69
N LYS A 87 23.49 16.07 16.21
CA LYS A 87 23.53 14.86 15.39
C LYS A 87 22.15 14.54 14.83
N ASP A 88 21.12 14.51 15.68
CA ASP A 88 19.78 14.07 15.26
C ASP A 88 19.19 15.00 14.21
N ILE A 89 19.36 16.32 14.38
CA ILE A 89 18.88 17.30 13.38
C ILE A 89 19.63 17.19 12.05
N CYS A 90 20.94 16.88 12.07
CA CYS A 90 21.73 16.66 10.87
C CYS A 90 21.32 15.37 10.14
N ASP A 91 21.21 14.26 10.87
CA ASP A 91 20.80 12.95 10.33
C ASP A 91 19.39 13.04 9.72
N TYR A 92 18.46 13.69 10.42
CA TYR A 92 17.12 13.94 9.93
C TYR A 92 17.11 14.77 8.64
N SER A 93 17.82 15.90 8.63
CA SER A 93 17.86 16.81 7.48
C SER A 93 18.48 16.16 6.25
N SER A 94 19.53 15.35 6.45
CA SER A 94 20.17 14.61 5.36
C SER A 94 19.24 13.55 4.76
N THR A 95 18.49 12.83 5.61
CA THR A 95 17.52 11.81 5.18
C THR A 95 16.37 12.44 4.40
N MET A 96 15.81 13.54 4.90
CA MET A 96 14.73 14.25 4.22
C MET A 96 15.19 14.79 2.86
N ARG A 97 16.41 15.34 2.78
CA ARG A 97 16.99 15.78 1.50
C ARG A 97 17.11 14.62 0.51
N ARG A 98 17.53 13.42 0.97
CA ARG A 98 17.64 12.24 0.11
C ARG A 98 16.29 11.83 -0.47
N TYR A 99 15.20 11.93 0.29
CA TYR A 99 13.86 11.65 -0.22
C TYR A 99 13.47 12.60 -1.35
N LEU A 100 13.77 13.90 -1.21
CA LEU A 100 13.50 14.89 -2.24
C LEU A 100 14.36 14.67 -3.50
N VAL A 101 15.67 14.45 -3.33
CA VAL A 101 16.60 14.25 -4.47
C VAL A 101 16.28 12.98 -5.25
N ASN A 102 15.86 11.92 -4.57
CA ASN A 102 15.48 10.65 -5.21
C ASN A 102 14.05 10.66 -5.77
N GLY A 103 13.29 11.74 -5.58
CA GLY A 103 11.88 11.82 -6.01
C GLY A 103 10.93 10.92 -5.22
N TRP A 104 11.34 10.42 -4.04
CA TRP A 104 10.48 9.60 -3.17
C TRP A 104 9.51 10.45 -2.34
N ALA A 105 9.80 11.74 -2.21
CA ALA A 105 8.91 12.71 -1.61
C ALA A 105 8.91 13.98 -2.45
N GLU A 106 7.77 14.65 -2.48
CA GLU A 106 7.60 15.94 -3.12
C GLU A 106 6.92 16.93 -2.15
N PRO A 107 7.09 18.24 -2.35
CA PRO A 107 6.31 19.23 -1.61
C PRO A 107 4.81 19.01 -1.82
N GLY A 108 4.09 18.72 -0.74
CA GLY A 108 2.63 18.60 -0.78
C GLY A 108 1.94 19.95 -0.96
N THR A 109 0.74 19.93 -1.52
CA THR A 109 -0.15 21.11 -1.59
C THR A 109 -0.52 21.60 -0.19
N GLU A 110 -0.69 22.91 -0.02
CA GLU A 110 -1.08 23.52 1.28
C GLU A 110 -2.36 22.93 1.88
N SER A 111 -3.27 22.47 1.02
CA SER A 111 -4.52 21.83 1.41
C SER A 111 -4.86 20.74 0.43
N GLY A 112 -5.23 19.57 0.95
CA GLY A 112 -5.83 18.51 0.16
C GLY A 112 -7.36 18.57 0.18
N PRO A 113 -8.03 17.75 -0.65
CA PRO A 113 -9.47 17.68 -0.68
C PRO A 113 -10.05 17.35 0.70
N PRO A 114 -11.11 18.08 1.15
CA PRO A 114 -11.75 17.81 2.42
C PRO A 114 -12.25 16.37 2.48
N LYS A 115 -12.21 15.76 3.67
CA LYS A 115 -12.61 14.35 3.92
C LYS A 115 -11.76 13.30 3.19
N ARG A 116 -10.75 13.73 2.44
CA ARG A 116 -9.79 12.89 1.70
C ARG A 116 -8.33 13.18 2.05
N THR A 117 -8.11 14.00 3.08
CA THR A 117 -6.77 14.40 3.52
C THR A 117 -6.54 13.96 4.95
N TRP A 118 -5.47 13.18 5.16
CA TRP A 118 -5.01 12.77 6.48
C TRP A 118 -3.50 12.98 6.59
N TYR A 119 -3.08 13.78 7.56
CA TYR A 119 -1.67 14.10 7.77
C TYR A 119 -1.03 13.00 8.61
N LEU A 120 -0.07 12.28 8.05
CA LEU A 120 0.65 11.25 8.79
C LEU A 120 1.61 11.90 9.79
N PRO A 121 1.70 11.37 11.02
CA PRO A 121 2.76 11.74 11.94
C PRO A 121 4.11 11.45 11.31
N HIS A 122 4.95 12.46 11.19
CA HIS A 122 6.33 12.20 10.86
C HIS A 122 7.00 11.53 12.06
N HIS A 123 7.67 10.40 11.85
CA HIS A 123 8.59 9.82 12.83
C HIS A 123 9.99 10.12 12.33
N ALA A 124 10.82 10.76 13.17
CA ALA A 124 12.24 10.81 12.86
C ALA A 124 12.77 9.37 12.99
N VAL A 125 13.31 8.85 11.89
CA VAL A 125 13.98 7.55 11.79
C VAL A 125 15.30 7.62 12.55
#